data_AF-A0A6N8XNF2-F1
#
_entry.id   AF-A0A6N8XNF2-F1
#
_cell.length_a   1.000
_cell.length_b   1.000
_cell.length_c   1.000
_cell.angle_alpha   90.00
_cell.angle_beta   90.00
_cell.angle_gamma   90.00
#
_symmetry.space_group_name_H-M   'P 1'
#
loop_
_entity.id
_entity.type
_entity.pdbx_description
1 polymer ?
#
loop_
_entity_poly.entity_id
_entity_poly.type
_entity_poly.pdbx_seq_one_letter_code
_entity_poly.pdbx_strand_id
1 'polypeptide(L)'
;MTSFLSEHLVHFSKSVEAHSESNNSGGKNAKKFVGGIFGLGSDVLPDRKLCRCEVFERVARPSVSDLTVCAAIMAWGGMWYKHRNMLFNTASRQEWLGIAQSIRRGEIDRKTAYGRLRELRLQKKLRGAGPAYFTKLIYFLLPRDDSAPKAGYIMDQWAGCSINLLSGREVVLMDTNKIRKQIIGPTAPSYAFRVSDRNTEANYEAFCCAVDRLEEYFGINTDRIDRALVSDGGKTPTPWRQYVMKHRLQRILDDLDDRD
;
A
#
# COMPACT_ATOMS: atom_id res chain seq x y z
N MET A 1 -25.64 4.27 3.51
CA MET A 1 -24.82 4.01 2.31
C MET A 1 -23.72 5.06 2.25
N THR A 2 -22.46 4.70 1.98
CA THR A 2 -21.37 5.69 1.89
C THR A 2 -21.29 6.18 0.45
N SER A 3 -21.83 7.37 0.18
CA SER A 3 -21.61 8.09 -1.07
C SER A 3 -20.23 8.75 -1.04
N PHE A 4 -19.61 8.88 -2.22
CA PHE A 4 -18.44 9.74 -2.38
C PHE A 4 -18.89 11.20 -2.55
N LEU A 5 -18.04 12.14 -2.14
CA LEU A 5 -18.27 13.56 -2.36
C LEU A 5 -18.08 13.88 -3.85
N SER A 6 -19.14 14.40 -4.48
CA SER A 6 -19.20 14.66 -5.93
C SER A 6 -18.08 15.59 -6.39
N GLU A 7 -17.75 16.62 -5.60
CA GLU A 7 -16.67 17.55 -5.92
C GLU A 7 -15.31 16.85 -6.09
N HIS A 8 -14.95 15.94 -5.19
CA HIS A 8 -13.67 15.23 -5.25
C HIS A 8 -13.66 14.18 -6.35
N LEU A 9 -14.81 13.55 -6.64
CA LEU A 9 -14.93 12.60 -7.74
C LEU A 9 -14.61 13.24 -9.10
N VAL A 10 -15.04 14.48 -9.34
CA VAL A 10 -14.72 15.21 -10.59
C VAL A 10 -13.22 15.45 -10.76
N HIS A 11 -12.49 15.68 -9.66
CA HIS A 11 -11.04 15.80 -9.72
C HIS A 11 -10.35 14.44 -9.86
N PHE A 12 -10.90 13.41 -9.23
CA PHE A 12 -10.37 12.04 -9.31
C PHE A 12 -10.55 11.41 -10.69
N SER A 13 -11.65 11.69 -11.40
CA SER A 13 -11.89 11.16 -12.75
C SER A 13 -10.76 11.52 -13.72
N LYS A 14 -10.22 12.73 -13.61
CA LYS A 14 -9.04 13.18 -14.38
C LYS A 14 -7.80 12.33 -14.08
N SER A 15 -7.64 11.86 -12.84
CA SER A 15 -6.57 10.92 -12.46
C SER A 15 -6.76 9.56 -13.12
N VAL A 16 -8.00 9.08 -13.14
CA VAL A 16 -8.39 7.80 -13.76
C VAL A 16 -8.13 7.80 -15.27
N GLU A 17 -8.43 8.90 -15.95
CA GLU A 17 -8.18 9.11 -17.38
C GLU A 17 -6.67 9.13 -17.68
N ALA A 18 -5.87 9.80 -16.86
CA ALA A 18 -4.44 9.98 -17.09
C ALA A 18 -3.59 8.71 -16.87
N HIS A 19 -4.06 7.74 -16.07
CA HIS A 19 -3.29 6.53 -15.73
C HIS A 19 -3.65 5.32 -16.62
N SER A 20 -3.58 5.51 -17.95
CA SER A 20 -3.65 4.40 -18.90
C SER A 20 -2.34 3.60 -18.90
N GLU A 21 -2.40 2.35 -18.43
CA GLU A 21 -1.44 1.28 -18.72
C GLU A 21 0.02 1.38 -18.19
N SER A 22 0.39 2.36 -17.36
CA SER A 22 1.78 2.44 -16.88
C SER A 22 2.18 1.33 -15.89
N ASN A 23 3.20 0.55 -16.27
CA ASN A 23 3.70 -0.57 -15.51
C ASN A 23 4.93 -0.16 -14.67
N ASN A 24 4.67 0.58 -13.59
CA ASN A 24 5.71 1.23 -12.81
C ASN A 24 6.77 0.25 -12.26
N SER A 25 8.04 0.65 -12.40
CA SER A 25 9.19 -0.04 -11.83
C SER A 25 9.25 0.17 -10.31
N GLY A 26 9.58 -0.91 -9.59
CA GLY A 26 9.68 -0.94 -8.14
C GLY A 26 10.85 -0.14 -7.56
N GLY A 27 10.87 0.00 -6.24
CA GLY A 27 11.80 0.89 -5.53
C GLY A 27 13.24 0.38 -5.45
N LYS A 28 13.47 -0.95 -5.37
CA LYS A 28 14.80 -1.55 -5.20
C LYS A 28 15.12 -2.56 -6.30
N ASN A 29 16.42 -2.75 -6.53
CA ASN A 29 16.92 -3.86 -7.33
C ASN A 29 16.65 -5.18 -6.59
N ALA A 30 15.97 -6.12 -7.23
CA ALA A 30 15.47 -7.32 -6.58
C ALA A 30 16.58 -8.26 -6.11
N LYS A 31 17.57 -8.57 -6.97
CA LYS A 31 18.71 -9.43 -6.61
C LYS A 31 19.54 -8.84 -5.46
N LYS A 32 19.89 -7.55 -5.56
CA LYS A 32 20.63 -6.85 -4.50
C LYS A 32 19.84 -6.76 -3.21
N PHE A 33 18.52 -6.62 -3.30
CA PHE A 33 17.65 -6.57 -2.13
C PHE A 33 17.68 -7.87 -1.34
N VAL A 34 17.75 -9.04 -1.98
CA VAL A 34 17.75 -10.32 -1.27
C VAL A 34 19.13 -10.84 -0.87
N GLY A 35 20.20 -10.24 -1.42
CA GLY A 35 21.57 -10.65 -1.16
C GLY A 35 21.91 -10.71 0.33
N GLY A 36 22.54 -11.83 0.73
CA GLY A 36 23.02 -12.08 2.10
C GLY A 36 21.95 -12.52 3.10
N ILE A 37 20.73 -12.85 2.67
CA ILE A 37 19.68 -13.39 3.55
C ILE A 37 19.51 -14.88 3.29
N PHE A 38 19.64 -15.68 4.35
CA PHE A 38 19.49 -17.13 4.29
C PHE A 38 18.09 -17.55 3.83
N GLY A 39 18.03 -18.46 2.86
CA GLY A 39 16.79 -19.03 2.32
C GLY A 39 16.12 -18.23 1.20
N LEU A 40 16.68 -17.08 0.80
CA LEU A 40 16.20 -16.33 -0.36
C LEU A 40 16.96 -16.73 -1.63
N GLY A 41 16.22 -17.09 -2.68
CA GLY A 41 16.76 -17.41 -4.00
C GLY A 41 17.19 -16.14 -4.74
N SER A 42 18.45 -15.74 -4.60
CA SER A 42 18.99 -14.56 -5.31
C SER A 42 19.24 -14.82 -6.80
N ASP A 43 19.37 -16.08 -7.18
CA ASP A 43 19.56 -16.60 -8.53
C ASP A 43 18.29 -16.50 -9.38
N VAL A 44 17.11 -16.65 -8.78
CA VAL A 44 15.82 -16.54 -9.47
C VAL A 44 15.31 -15.10 -9.60
N LEU A 45 16.03 -14.12 -9.04
CA LEU A 45 15.70 -12.69 -9.13
C LEU A 45 16.69 -11.95 -10.03
N PRO A 46 16.22 -11.06 -10.92
CA PRO A 46 17.08 -10.35 -11.84
C PRO A 46 17.84 -9.23 -11.12
N ASP A 47 19.03 -8.88 -11.63
CA ASP A 47 19.83 -7.76 -11.13
C ASP A 47 19.31 -6.39 -11.61
N ARG A 48 18.02 -6.15 -11.43
CA ARG A 48 17.36 -4.87 -11.72
C ARG A 48 16.11 -4.69 -10.87
N LYS A 49 15.46 -3.53 -11.01
CA LYS A 49 14.11 -3.29 -10.47
C LYS A 49 13.10 -4.13 -11.25
N LEU A 50 12.11 -4.67 -10.54
CA LEU A 50 10.97 -5.36 -11.14
C LEU A 50 9.86 -4.35 -11.42
N CYS A 51 9.15 -4.47 -12.54
CA CYS A 51 7.83 -3.86 -12.71
C CYS A 51 6.80 -4.57 -11.81
N ARG A 52 5.59 -4.01 -11.70
CA ARG A 52 4.45 -4.67 -11.04
C ARG A 52 4.10 -6.00 -11.71
N CYS A 53 4.06 -6.01 -13.05
CA CYS A 53 3.75 -7.19 -13.86
C CYS A 53 4.62 -8.41 -13.53
N GLU A 54 5.91 -8.19 -13.39
CA GLU A 54 6.94 -9.17 -13.12
C GLU A 54 6.90 -9.71 -11.70
N VAL A 55 6.33 -8.94 -10.76
CA VAL A 55 6.04 -9.43 -9.42
C VAL A 55 4.87 -10.42 -9.50
N PHE A 56 3.78 -10.08 -10.20
CA PHE A 56 2.66 -11.02 -10.40
C PHE A 56 3.09 -12.29 -11.13
N GLU A 57 3.87 -12.19 -12.20
CA GLU A 57 4.42 -13.37 -12.88
C GLU A 57 5.22 -14.28 -11.94
N ARG A 58 5.95 -13.71 -10.96
CA ARG A 58 6.70 -14.49 -9.97
C ARG A 58 5.79 -15.10 -8.92
N VAL A 59 4.75 -14.39 -8.48
CA VAL A 59 3.72 -14.95 -7.60
C VAL A 59 3.04 -16.15 -8.26
N ALA A 60 2.81 -16.10 -9.57
CA ALA A 60 2.17 -17.19 -10.31
C ALA A 60 3.09 -18.41 -10.54
N ARG A 61 4.42 -18.27 -10.39
CA ARG A 61 5.39 -19.36 -10.66
C ARG A 61 5.56 -20.28 -9.45
N PRO A 62 5.18 -21.58 -9.55
CA PRO A 62 5.35 -22.53 -8.44
C PRO A 62 6.82 -22.79 -8.07
N SER A 63 7.74 -22.60 -9.02
CA SER A 63 9.18 -22.77 -8.80
C SER A 63 9.81 -21.68 -7.92
N VAL A 64 9.11 -20.56 -7.68
CA VAL A 64 9.60 -19.48 -6.81
C VAL A 64 8.99 -19.65 -5.43
N SER A 65 9.86 -19.84 -4.43
CA SER A 65 9.44 -20.01 -3.04
C SER A 65 8.68 -18.79 -2.51
N ASP A 66 7.72 -19.00 -1.60
CA ASP A 66 6.91 -17.93 -1.01
C ASP A 66 7.77 -16.86 -0.34
N LEU A 67 8.85 -17.29 0.31
CA LEU A 67 9.81 -16.39 0.95
C LEU A 67 10.46 -15.46 -0.08
N THR A 68 10.85 -16.00 -1.24
CA THR A 68 11.45 -15.23 -2.34
C THR A 68 10.44 -14.30 -3.00
N VAL A 69 9.20 -14.75 -3.21
CA VAL A 69 8.10 -13.92 -3.71
C VAL A 69 7.83 -12.75 -2.75
N CYS A 70 7.72 -13.01 -1.45
CA CYS A 70 7.54 -11.98 -0.43
C CYS A 70 8.69 -10.96 -0.46
N ALA A 71 9.94 -11.41 -0.61
CA ALA A 71 11.07 -10.50 -0.71
C ALA A 71 11.05 -9.66 -2.01
N ALA A 72 10.61 -10.22 -3.13
CA ALA A 72 10.40 -9.48 -4.36
C ALA A 72 9.32 -8.38 -4.21
N ILE A 73 8.22 -8.68 -3.53
CA ILE A 73 7.16 -7.70 -3.20
C ILE A 73 7.73 -6.57 -2.33
N MET A 74 8.53 -6.89 -1.31
CA MET A 74 9.15 -5.88 -0.43
C MET A 74 10.18 -5.02 -1.17
N ALA A 75 10.97 -5.62 -2.07
CA ALA A 75 11.90 -4.90 -2.94
C ALA A 75 11.15 -3.94 -3.87
N TRP A 76 10.07 -4.41 -4.50
CA TRP A 76 9.20 -3.61 -5.36
C TRP A 76 8.59 -2.44 -4.58
N GLY A 77 8.10 -2.69 -3.36
CA GLY A 77 7.55 -1.67 -2.47
C GLY A 77 8.59 -0.69 -1.91
N GLY A 78 9.87 -0.82 -2.26
CA GLY A 78 10.90 0.14 -1.87
C GLY A 78 11.40 -0.01 -0.43
N MET A 79 11.19 -1.17 0.21
CA MET A 79 11.58 -1.40 1.60
C MET A 79 13.05 -1.03 1.85
N TRP A 80 13.29 -0.39 2.99
CA TRP A 80 14.65 -0.03 3.39
C TRP A 80 15.41 -1.25 3.92
N TYR A 81 16.71 -1.35 3.64
CA TYR A 81 17.54 -2.53 3.98
C TYR A 81 17.56 -2.86 5.47
N LYS A 82 17.53 -1.85 6.36
CA LYS A 82 17.42 -2.09 7.80
C LYS A 82 16.10 -2.80 8.14
N HIS A 83 14.99 -2.35 7.57
CA HIS A 83 13.66 -2.94 7.80
C HIS A 83 13.55 -4.33 7.19
N ARG A 84 14.15 -4.55 6.01
CA ARG A 84 14.33 -5.88 5.42
C ARG A 84 15.01 -6.82 6.41
N ASN A 85 16.16 -6.42 6.97
CA ASN A 85 16.88 -7.26 7.93
C ASN A 85 16.01 -7.58 9.17
N MET A 86 15.26 -6.59 9.66
CA MET A 86 14.34 -6.79 10.80
C MET A 86 13.22 -7.79 10.48
N LEU A 87 12.72 -7.82 9.25
CA LEU A 87 11.62 -8.69 8.83
C LEU A 87 12.09 -10.13 8.51
N PHE A 88 13.21 -10.26 7.79
CA PHE A 88 13.66 -11.55 7.24
C PHE A 88 14.62 -12.30 8.17
N ASN A 89 15.30 -11.61 9.10
CA ASN A 89 16.22 -12.25 10.07
C ASN A 89 15.60 -12.37 11.47
N THR A 90 14.27 -12.29 11.60
CA THR A 90 13.56 -12.48 12.86
C THR A 90 13.28 -13.96 13.14
N ALA A 91 13.23 -14.34 14.42
CA ALA A 91 12.81 -15.68 14.85
C ALA A 91 11.37 -16.00 14.43
N SER A 92 10.50 -14.97 14.40
CA SER A 92 9.09 -15.08 14.01
C SER A 92 8.85 -15.14 12.49
N ARG A 93 9.89 -15.35 11.68
CA ARG A 93 9.80 -15.36 10.22
C ARG A 93 8.79 -16.37 9.70
N GLN A 94 8.77 -17.57 10.28
CA GLN A 94 7.87 -18.63 9.84
C GLN A 94 6.40 -18.30 10.13
N GLU A 95 6.10 -17.53 11.18
CA GLU A 95 4.72 -17.18 11.54
C GLU A 95 4.08 -16.27 10.48
N TRP A 96 4.77 -15.18 10.08
CA TRP A 96 4.23 -14.29 9.05
C TRP A 96 4.31 -14.92 7.65
N LEU A 97 5.30 -15.77 7.39
CA LEU A 97 5.41 -16.49 6.12
C LEU A 97 4.27 -17.49 5.95
N GLY A 98 3.86 -18.19 7.03
CA GLY A 98 2.69 -19.06 7.02
C GLY A 98 1.40 -18.31 6.64
N ILE A 99 1.24 -17.06 7.09
CA ILE A 99 0.12 -16.23 6.63
C ILE A 99 0.24 -15.92 5.14
N ALA A 100 1.43 -15.51 4.66
CA ALA A 100 1.65 -15.23 3.25
C ALA A 100 1.36 -16.46 2.36
N GLN A 101 1.66 -17.67 2.83
CA GLN A 101 1.33 -18.92 2.16
C GLN A 101 -0.18 -19.15 2.04
N SER A 102 -0.92 -18.99 3.14
CA SER A 102 -2.39 -19.08 3.10
C SER A 102 -3.01 -18.04 2.18
N ILE A 103 -2.45 -16.82 2.12
CA ILE A 103 -2.89 -15.81 1.15
C ILE A 103 -2.64 -16.29 -0.29
N ARG A 104 -1.42 -16.74 -0.61
CA ARG A 104 -1.03 -17.17 -1.96
C ARG A 104 -1.85 -18.36 -2.47
N ARG A 105 -2.31 -19.21 -1.57
CA ARG A 105 -3.16 -20.37 -1.86
C ARG A 105 -4.65 -20.05 -1.92
N GLY A 106 -5.05 -18.81 -1.62
CA GLY A 106 -6.46 -18.42 -1.55
C GLY A 106 -7.22 -19.01 -0.36
N GLU A 107 -6.52 -19.50 0.68
CA GLU A 107 -7.14 -20.12 1.86
C GLU A 107 -7.81 -19.10 2.79
N ILE A 108 -7.44 -17.82 2.68
CA ILE A 108 -7.98 -16.73 3.48
C ILE A 108 -8.26 -15.49 2.62
N ASP A 109 -9.30 -14.74 2.98
CA ASP A 109 -9.68 -13.50 2.29
C ASP A 109 -8.84 -12.28 2.72
N ARG A 110 -9.02 -11.16 2.01
CA ARG A 110 -8.28 -9.90 2.25
C ARG A 110 -8.44 -9.37 3.68
N LYS A 111 -9.64 -9.52 4.27
CA LYS A 111 -9.95 -9.06 5.63
C LYS A 111 -9.22 -9.90 6.67
N THR A 112 -9.32 -11.23 6.57
CA THR A 112 -8.67 -12.20 7.46
C THR A 112 -7.16 -12.07 7.36
N ALA A 113 -6.62 -11.94 6.15
CA ALA A 113 -5.20 -11.73 5.92
C ALA A 113 -4.67 -10.49 6.64
N TYR A 114 -5.38 -9.35 6.52
CA TYR A 114 -5.02 -8.13 7.22
C TYR A 114 -5.05 -8.31 8.74
N GLY A 115 -6.12 -8.90 9.28
CA GLY A 115 -6.27 -9.15 10.71
C GLY A 115 -5.12 -9.98 11.28
N ARG A 116 -4.75 -11.09 10.62
CA ARG A 116 -3.64 -11.95 11.06
C ARG A 116 -2.28 -11.24 11.00
N LEU A 117 -2.00 -10.47 9.94
CA LEU A 117 -0.75 -9.70 9.82
C LEU A 117 -0.67 -8.57 10.86
N ARG A 118 -1.81 -7.90 11.12
CA ARG A 118 -1.93 -6.89 12.17
C ARG A 118 -1.67 -7.49 13.55
N GLU A 119 -2.19 -8.67 13.85
CA GLU A 119 -1.97 -9.32 15.14
C GLU A 119 -0.48 -9.60 15.37
N LEU A 120 0.23 -10.15 14.37
CA LEU A 120 1.69 -10.31 14.45
C LEU A 120 2.42 -8.97 14.59
N ARG A 121 1.91 -7.90 13.95
CA ARG A 121 2.46 -6.55 14.07
C ARG A 121 2.36 -6.03 15.51
N LEU A 122 1.20 -6.20 16.16
CA LEU A 122 0.99 -5.82 17.56
C LEU A 122 1.87 -6.61 18.53
N GLN A 123 2.06 -7.90 18.24
CA GLN A 123 2.98 -8.77 18.98
C GLN A 123 4.47 -8.50 18.71
N LYS A 124 4.79 -7.47 17.91
CA LYS A 124 6.17 -7.12 17.49
C LYS A 124 6.87 -8.25 16.72
N LYS A 125 6.12 -9.17 16.11
CA LYS A 125 6.62 -10.27 15.26
C LYS A 125 6.76 -9.87 13.79
N LEU A 126 6.22 -8.71 13.41
CA LEU A 126 6.30 -8.13 12.07
C LEU A 126 7.12 -6.82 12.09
N ARG A 127 8.38 -6.89 12.55
CA ARG A 127 9.27 -5.71 12.63
C ARG A 127 9.76 -5.30 11.25
N GLY A 128 9.78 -4.00 10.98
CA GLY A 128 10.22 -3.45 9.69
C GLY A 128 9.12 -3.36 8.62
N ALA A 129 7.99 -4.04 8.78
CA ALA A 129 6.84 -3.90 7.89
C ALA A 129 5.60 -3.45 8.67
N GLY A 130 5.09 -2.27 8.32
CA GLY A 130 3.80 -1.75 8.79
C GLY A 130 2.67 -1.99 7.77
N PRO A 131 1.49 -1.40 7.99
CA PRO A 131 0.28 -1.60 7.17
C PRO A 131 0.50 -1.46 5.67
N ALA A 132 1.22 -0.43 5.24
CA ALA A 132 1.50 -0.22 3.83
C ALA A 132 2.34 -1.33 3.17
N TYR A 133 3.10 -2.12 3.92
CA TYR A 133 3.89 -3.24 3.39
C TYR A 133 3.12 -4.55 3.41
N PHE A 134 2.42 -4.86 4.50
CA PHE A 134 1.71 -6.12 4.55
C PHE A 134 0.43 -6.11 3.70
N THR A 135 -0.15 -4.92 3.40
CA THR A 135 -1.18 -4.81 2.36
C THR A 135 -0.64 -5.03 0.94
N LYS A 136 0.66 -4.78 0.68
CA LYS A 136 1.30 -5.19 -0.58
C LYS A 136 1.40 -6.70 -0.69
N LEU A 137 1.68 -7.41 0.41
CA LEU A 137 1.61 -8.87 0.41
C LEU A 137 0.20 -9.34 0.02
N ILE A 138 -0.85 -8.78 0.65
CA ILE A 138 -2.24 -9.13 0.32
C ILE A 138 -2.55 -8.85 -1.16
N TYR A 139 -2.22 -7.65 -1.66
CA TYR A 139 -2.50 -7.24 -3.04
C TYR A 139 -1.86 -8.15 -4.11
N PHE A 140 -0.60 -8.57 -3.89
CA PHE A 140 0.13 -9.39 -4.85
C PHE A 140 -0.13 -10.88 -4.69
N LEU A 141 -0.29 -11.37 -3.46
CA LEU A 141 -0.39 -12.80 -3.19
C LEU A 141 -1.81 -13.35 -3.35
N LEU A 142 -2.86 -12.56 -3.09
CA LEU A 142 -4.23 -13.06 -3.28
C LEU A 142 -4.42 -13.49 -4.74
N PRO A 143 -4.93 -14.71 -4.99
CA PRO A 143 -5.31 -15.16 -6.32
C PRO A 143 -6.33 -14.19 -6.94
N ARG A 144 -6.33 -14.13 -8.28
CA ARG A 144 -7.20 -13.23 -9.06
C ARG A 144 -8.01 -13.97 -10.13
N ASP A 145 -8.06 -15.30 -10.05
CA ASP A 145 -8.96 -16.09 -10.87
C ASP A 145 -10.42 -15.94 -10.39
N ASP A 146 -11.37 -16.36 -11.22
CA ASP A 146 -12.81 -16.17 -10.97
C ASP A 146 -13.31 -16.93 -9.72
N SER A 147 -12.54 -17.91 -9.22
CA SER A 147 -12.87 -18.67 -8.02
C SER A 147 -12.29 -18.06 -6.73
N ALA A 148 -11.48 -17.01 -6.86
CA ALA A 148 -10.74 -16.41 -5.77
C ALA A 148 -11.59 -15.45 -4.91
N PRO A 149 -11.19 -15.23 -3.65
CA PRO A 149 -11.70 -14.10 -2.86
C PRO A 149 -11.49 -12.78 -3.61
N LYS A 150 -12.33 -11.78 -3.33
CA LYS A 150 -12.14 -10.42 -3.87
C LYS A 150 -10.71 -9.93 -3.64
N ALA A 151 -10.17 -9.25 -4.65
CA ALA A 151 -8.82 -8.69 -4.61
C ALA A 151 -8.61 -7.77 -3.40
N GLY A 152 -7.40 -7.80 -2.84
CA GLY A 152 -6.93 -6.79 -1.89
C GLY A 152 -6.31 -5.59 -2.60
N TYR A 153 -6.26 -4.45 -1.93
CA TYR A 153 -5.69 -3.20 -2.44
C TYR A 153 -4.53 -2.71 -1.57
N ILE A 154 -3.64 -1.88 -2.14
CA ILE A 154 -2.50 -1.33 -1.41
C ILE A 154 -2.97 -0.11 -0.60
N MET A 155 -3.12 -0.30 0.71
CA MET A 155 -3.43 0.79 1.64
C MET A 155 -2.12 1.48 2.07
N ASP A 156 -1.60 2.34 1.20
CA ASP A 156 -0.48 3.21 1.53
C ASP A 156 -0.92 4.63 1.93
N GLN A 157 0.06 5.51 2.16
CA GLN A 157 -0.23 6.85 2.64
C GLN A 157 -1.10 7.66 1.66
N TRP A 158 -0.91 7.50 0.34
CA TRP A 158 -1.63 8.30 -0.65
C TRP A 158 -2.97 7.68 -0.98
N ALA A 159 -3.01 6.36 -1.15
CA ALA A 159 -4.29 5.67 -1.34
C ALA A 159 -5.24 5.89 -0.14
N GLY A 160 -4.72 5.81 1.09
CA GLY A 160 -5.50 6.08 2.30
C GLY A 160 -6.00 7.53 2.38
N CYS A 161 -5.14 8.51 2.06
CA CYS A 161 -5.56 9.92 1.99
C CYS A 161 -6.62 10.15 0.91
N SER A 162 -6.45 9.57 -0.27
CA SER A 162 -7.39 9.68 -1.39
C SER A 162 -8.76 9.14 -1.02
N ILE A 163 -8.84 7.95 -0.41
CA ILE A 163 -10.11 7.36 0.03
C ILE A 163 -10.76 8.19 1.14
N ASN A 164 -9.99 8.70 2.11
CA ASN A 164 -10.55 9.57 3.14
C ASN A 164 -11.14 10.85 2.57
N LEU A 165 -10.44 11.46 1.60
CA LEU A 165 -10.90 12.66 0.92
C LEU A 165 -12.19 12.36 0.14
N LEU A 166 -12.15 11.38 -0.76
CA LEU A 166 -13.30 10.97 -1.57
C LEU A 166 -14.53 10.61 -0.72
N SER A 167 -14.32 9.98 0.44
CA SER A 167 -15.40 9.57 1.34
C SER A 167 -15.89 10.68 2.28
N GLY A 168 -15.21 11.83 2.34
CA GLY A 168 -15.47 12.90 3.32
C GLY A 168 -15.17 12.54 4.78
N ARG A 169 -14.71 11.33 5.08
CA ARG A 169 -14.53 10.80 6.44
C ARG A 169 -13.27 9.97 6.57
N GLU A 170 -12.80 9.75 7.80
CA GLU A 170 -11.64 8.91 8.06
C GLU A 170 -12.01 7.41 7.95
N VAL A 171 -11.80 6.83 6.77
CA VAL A 171 -11.91 5.38 6.51
C VAL A 171 -10.62 4.68 6.96
N VAL A 172 -9.50 5.25 6.55
CA VAL A 172 -8.14 4.83 6.89
C VAL A 172 -7.59 5.76 7.96
N LEU A 173 -7.23 5.21 9.11
CA LEU A 173 -6.63 5.98 10.20
C LEU A 173 -5.21 6.39 9.82
N MET A 174 -4.89 7.66 9.97
CA MET A 174 -3.60 8.20 9.57
C MET A 174 -2.89 8.84 10.76
N ASP A 175 -1.63 8.47 10.97
CA ASP A 175 -0.75 9.21 11.86
C ASP A 175 -0.24 10.45 11.11
N THR A 176 -0.48 11.62 11.70
CA THR A 176 -0.11 12.92 11.15
C THR A 176 0.95 13.55 12.04
N ASN A 177 2.13 13.82 11.47
CA ASN A 177 3.24 14.44 12.19
C ASN A 177 3.62 15.76 11.54
N LYS A 178 3.74 16.82 12.33
CA LYS A 178 4.27 18.10 11.87
C LYS A 178 5.76 17.93 11.55
N ILE A 179 6.13 18.24 10.32
CA ILE A 179 7.53 18.24 9.87
C ILE A 179 8.07 19.65 10.09
N ARG A 180 9.15 19.77 10.86
CA ARG A 180 9.97 20.98 10.83
C ARG A 180 10.79 20.94 9.55
N LYS A 181 10.45 21.77 8.56
CA LYS A 181 11.43 22.11 7.54
C LYS A 181 12.48 22.99 8.22
N GLN A 182 13.72 22.51 8.32
CA GLN A 182 14.84 23.42 8.52
C GLN A 182 15.00 24.20 7.21
N ILE A 183 14.90 25.54 7.27
CA ILE A 183 15.74 26.56 6.61
C ILE A 183 14.94 27.87 6.40
N ILE A 184 15.52 28.97 6.90
CA ILE A 184 15.42 30.39 6.50
C ILE A 184 14.08 30.82 5.84
N GLY A 185 13.21 31.44 6.64
CA GLY A 185 12.01 32.14 6.18
C GLY A 185 10.69 31.56 6.74
N PRO A 186 9.58 32.33 6.69
CA PRO A 186 8.30 31.88 7.19
C PRO A 186 7.71 30.84 6.24
N THR A 187 8.00 29.57 6.45
CA THR A 187 7.39 28.47 5.68
C THR A 187 6.16 27.94 6.39
N ALA A 188 5.04 27.87 5.66
CA ALA A 188 3.82 27.18 6.08
C ALA A 188 4.13 25.77 6.67
N PRO A 189 3.39 25.32 7.69
CA PRO A 189 3.61 24.03 8.30
C PRO A 189 3.48 22.89 7.27
N SER A 190 4.45 21.99 7.25
CA SER A 190 4.44 20.79 6.41
C SER A 190 4.10 19.58 7.27
N TYR A 191 3.29 18.65 6.74
CA TYR A 191 2.88 17.45 7.47
C TYR A 191 3.34 16.17 6.77
N ALA A 192 3.78 15.19 7.56
CA ALA A 192 4.04 13.83 7.14
C ALA A 192 2.84 12.96 7.51
N PHE A 193 2.50 12.05 6.61
CA PHE A 193 1.35 11.18 6.74
C PHE A 193 1.79 9.73 6.66
N ARG A 194 1.32 8.92 7.61
CA ARG A 194 1.60 7.49 7.63
C ARG A 194 0.32 6.73 7.97
N VAL A 195 0.09 5.59 7.33
CA VAL A 195 -1.00 4.70 7.70
C VAL A 195 -0.77 4.19 9.13
N SER A 196 -1.73 4.44 10.01
CA SER A 196 -1.62 4.15 11.44
C SER A 196 -1.61 2.64 11.70
N ASP A 197 -0.80 2.20 12.65
CA ASP A 197 -0.85 0.81 13.18
C ASP A 197 -2.21 0.54 13.91
N ARG A 198 -3.03 1.57 14.16
CA ARG A 198 -4.38 1.46 14.73
C ARG A 198 -5.44 0.93 13.75
N ASN A 199 -5.19 0.94 12.45
CA ASN A 199 -6.14 0.40 11.47
C ASN A 199 -6.40 -1.08 11.73
N THR A 200 -7.68 -1.44 11.86
CA THR A 200 -8.15 -2.82 12.02
C THR A 200 -8.45 -3.46 10.65
N GLU A 201 -8.72 -4.76 10.64
CA GLU A 201 -9.28 -5.47 9.49
C GLU A 201 -10.60 -4.87 9.00
N ALA A 202 -11.40 -4.25 9.89
CA ALA A 202 -12.61 -3.53 9.50
C ALA A 202 -12.28 -2.24 8.74
N ASN A 203 -11.24 -1.50 9.15
CA ASN A 203 -10.77 -0.34 8.39
C ASN A 203 -10.24 -0.74 7.01
N TYR A 204 -9.46 -1.82 6.96
CA TYR A 204 -8.93 -2.32 5.68
C TYR A 204 -10.03 -2.82 4.74
N GLU A 205 -11.02 -3.55 5.26
CA GLU A 205 -12.16 -3.99 4.44
C GLU A 205 -13.01 -2.81 3.99
N ALA A 206 -13.25 -1.81 4.85
CA ALA A 206 -13.95 -0.59 4.46
C ALA A 206 -13.18 0.19 3.38
N PHE A 207 -11.85 0.23 3.46
CA PHE A 207 -10.99 0.77 2.41
C PHE A 207 -11.17 -0.01 1.11
N CYS A 208 -11.02 -1.35 1.13
CA CYS A 208 -11.16 -2.17 -0.07
C CYS A 208 -12.55 -2.07 -0.70
N CYS A 209 -13.61 -2.06 0.11
CA CYS A 209 -14.98 -1.84 -0.36
C CYS A 209 -15.18 -0.46 -1.00
N ALA A 210 -14.50 0.59 -0.51
CA ALA A 210 -14.52 1.89 -1.16
C ALA A 210 -13.82 1.83 -2.52
N VAL A 211 -12.70 1.09 -2.62
CA VAL A 211 -12.03 0.89 -3.90
C VAL A 211 -12.89 0.07 -4.89
N ASP A 212 -13.51 -1.02 -4.43
CA ASP A 212 -14.47 -1.82 -5.23
C ASP A 212 -15.57 -0.92 -5.84
N ARG A 213 -16.10 0.05 -5.06
CA ARG A 213 -17.15 0.97 -5.54
C ARG A 213 -16.64 1.98 -6.57
N LEU A 214 -15.39 2.43 -6.46
CA LEU A 214 -14.78 3.28 -7.48
C LEU A 214 -14.59 2.48 -8.77
N GLU A 215 -14.20 1.20 -8.65
CA GLU A 215 -14.09 0.27 -9.77
C GLU A 215 -15.41 0.17 -10.54
N GLU A 216 -16.51 -0.10 -9.82
CA GLU A 216 -17.86 -0.17 -10.36
C GLU A 216 -18.31 1.17 -10.98
N TYR A 217 -18.06 2.29 -10.29
CA TYR A 217 -18.45 3.62 -10.75
C TYR A 217 -17.76 4.03 -12.06
N PHE A 218 -16.48 3.73 -12.22
CA PHE A 218 -15.72 4.10 -13.42
C PHE A 218 -15.72 3.01 -14.51
N GLY A 219 -16.16 1.79 -14.21
CA GLY A 219 -16.15 0.68 -15.17
C GLY A 219 -14.75 0.30 -15.65
N ILE A 220 -13.73 0.45 -14.79
CA ILE A 220 -12.33 0.11 -15.10
C ILE A 220 -11.84 -0.95 -14.11
N ASN A 221 -10.72 -1.63 -14.39
CA ASN A 221 -10.22 -2.67 -13.49
C ASN A 221 -9.53 -2.16 -12.21
N THR A 222 -9.45 -3.06 -11.23
CA THR A 222 -8.76 -2.96 -9.92
C THR A 222 -7.40 -2.24 -10.00
N ASP A 223 -6.54 -2.62 -10.93
CA ASP A 223 -5.16 -2.10 -11.02
C ASP A 223 -5.10 -0.65 -11.50
N ARG A 224 -6.06 -0.21 -12.31
CA ARG A 224 -6.16 1.19 -12.73
C ARG A 224 -6.63 2.09 -11.58
N ILE A 225 -7.63 1.65 -10.80
CA ILE A 225 -8.10 2.42 -9.65
C ILE A 225 -7.02 2.54 -8.56
N ASP A 226 -6.37 1.42 -8.18
CA ASP A 226 -5.31 1.44 -7.15
C ASP A 226 -4.20 2.44 -7.51
N ARG A 227 -3.80 2.48 -8.80
CA ARG A 227 -2.83 3.46 -9.31
C ARG A 227 -3.35 4.89 -9.27
N ALA A 228 -4.57 5.12 -9.73
CA ALA A 228 -5.16 6.47 -9.73
C ALA A 228 -5.25 7.04 -8.31
N LEU A 229 -5.52 6.19 -7.29
CA LEU A 229 -5.60 6.55 -5.88
C LEU A 229 -4.24 6.95 -5.29
N VAL A 230 -3.17 6.22 -5.60
CA VAL A 230 -1.82 6.56 -5.14
C VAL A 230 -1.32 7.82 -5.86
N SER A 231 -1.52 7.84 -7.18
CA SER A 231 -1.01 8.84 -8.12
C SER A 231 0.51 9.02 -8.09
N ASP A 232 1.14 9.16 -9.26
CA ASP A 232 2.58 9.35 -9.31
C ASP A 232 3.00 10.63 -8.57
N GLY A 233 4.09 10.56 -7.80
CA GLY A 233 4.57 11.73 -7.08
C GLY A 233 5.97 11.61 -6.55
N GLY A 234 6.89 11.51 -7.51
CA GLY A 234 8.30 11.82 -7.28
C GLY A 234 8.50 13.31 -6.98
N LYS A 235 9.48 13.95 -7.62
CA LYS A 235 9.78 15.38 -7.38
C LYS A 235 8.61 16.31 -7.72
N THR A 236 7.81 15.93 -8.72
CA THR A 236 6.62 16.67 -9.16
C THR A 236 5.39 15.77 -8.97
N PRO A 237 4.57 16.01 -7.93
CA PRO A 237 3.32 15.27 -7.75
C PRO A 237 2.35 15.54 -8.89
N THR A 238 1.65 14.50 -9.33
CA THR A 238 0.53 14.61 -10.29
C THR A 238 -0.61 15.48 -9.74
N PRO A 239 -1.50 16.00 -10.60
CA PRO A 239 -2.57 16.90 -10.19
C PRO A 239 -3.46 16.35 -9.06
N TRP A 240 -3.84 15.07 -9.12
CA TRP A 240 -4.62 14.44 -8.06
C TRP A 240 -3.88 14.42 -6.72
N ARG A 241 -2.60 14.06 -6.72
CA ARG A 241 -1.81 14.06 -5.49
C ARG A 241 -1.62 15.46 -4.91
N GLN A 242 -1.45 16.48 -5.75
CA GLN A 242 -1.44 17.87 -5.31
C GLN A 242 -2.78 18.27 -4.68
N TYR A 243 -3.88 17.89 -5.32
CA TYR A 243 -5.24 18.12 -4.82
C TYR A 243 -5.46 17.47 -3.45
N VAL A 244 -5.10 16.19 -3.30
CA VAL A 244 -5.18 15.47 -2.02
C VAL A 244 -4.34 16.16 -0.94
N MET A 245 -3.10 16.57 -1.26
CA MET A 245 -2.25 17.28 -0.31
C MET A 245 -2.87 18.60 0.18
N LYS A 246 -3.43 19.39 -0.75
CA LYS A 246 -4.06 20.67 -0.44
C LYS A 246 -5.27 20.49 0.49
N HIS A 247 -6.22 19.63 0.12
CA HIS A 247 -7.44 19.43 0.90
C HIS A 247 -7.18 18.77 2.25
N ARG A 248 -6.15 17.93 2.34
CA ARG A 248 -5.75 17.33 3.60
C ARG A 248 -5.12 18.33 4.56
N LEU A 249 -4.31 19.25 4.04
CA LEU A 249 -3.77 20.34 4.85
C LEU A 249 -4.89 21.23 5.38
N GLN A 250 -5.85 21.61 4.53
CA GLN A 250 -7.00 22.43 4.94
C GLN A 250 -7.75 21.79 6.11
N ARG A 251 -8.13 20.52 5.98
CA ARG A 251 -8.83 19.78 7.05
C ARG A 251 -8.07 19.78 8.38
N ILE A 252 -6.74 19.66 8.34
CA ILE A 252 -5.92 19.70 9.56
C ILE A 252 -5.95 21.08 10.22
N LEU A 253 -5.97 22.14 9.42
CA LEU A 253 -6.08 23.51 9.92
C LEU A 253 -7.47 23.75 10.52
N ASP A 254 -8.52 23.33 9.82
CA ASP A 254 -9.90 23.43 10.31
C ASP A 254 -10.06 22.67 11.65
N ASP A 255 -9.54 21.44 11.75
CA ASP A 255 -9.57 20.63 12.98
C ASP A 255 -8.73 21.26 14.12
N LEU A 256 -7.81 22.19 13.84
CA LEU A 256 -7.02 22.89 14.86
C LEU A 256 -7.76 24.15 15.34
N ASP A 257 -8.36 24.89 14.43
CA ASP A 257 -9.15 26.09 14.75
C ASP A 257 -10.40 25.73 15.56
N ASP A 258 -11.03 24.57 15.32
CA ASP A 258 -12.17 24.06 16.10
C ASP A 258 -11.82 23.61 17.54
N ARG A 259 -10.53 23.59 17.90
CA ARG A 259 -10.05 23.16 19.23
C ARG A 259 -9.63 24.31 20.15
N ASP A 260 -9.65 25.55 19.65
CA ASP A 260 -9.39 26.79 20.40
C ASP A 260 -10.70 27.49 20.78
#